data_AF-B9NL56-F1
#
_entry.id   AF-B9NL56-F1
#
_cell.length_a   1.000
_cell.length_b   1.000
_cell.length_c   1.000
_cell.angle_alpha   90.00
_cell.angle_beta   90.00
_cell.angle_gamma   90.00
#
_symmetry.space_group_name_H-M   'P 1'
#
loop_
_entity.id
_entity.type
_entity.pdbx_description
1 polymer ?
#
loop_
_entity_poly.entity_id
_entity_poly.type
_entity_poly.pdbx_seq_one_letter_code
_entity_poly.pdbx_strand_id
1 'polypeptide(L)'
;MTPELVALTLAALLQVIQFALMAIPANIELGPGKTMSARDRSRLGGSLEDQLSDGTARLYRAMNNHFEGLILFAIACIVVTLSGQADGFTALCAWAYLLARVVYIPAYYYGLKPWRSVVWFIGFLATTFMLLATLL
;
A
#
# COMPACT_ATOMS: atom_id res chain seq x y z
N MET A 1 -13.50 -18.22 -3.83
CA MET A 1 -12.94 -17.20 -2.91
C MET A 1 -13.98 -16.13 -2.70
N THR A 2 -14.12 -15.60 -1.49
CA THR A 2 -15.00 -14.46 -1.22
C THR A 2 -14.47 -13.21 -1.94
N PRO A 3 -15.31 -12.22 -2.28
CA PRO A 3 -14.86 -10.97 -2.89
C PRO A 3 -13.74 -10.27 -2.09
N GLU A 4 -13.79 -10.34 -0.76
CA GLU A 4 -12.79 -9.81 0.17
C GLU A 4 -11.42 -10.46 -0.06
N LEU A 5 -11.38 -11.79 -0.14
CA LEU A 5 -10.12 -12.52 -0.38
C LEU A 5 -9.58 -12.28 -1.80
N VAL A 6 -10.45 -12.07 -2.79
CA VAL A 6 -10.01 -11.68 -4.15
C VAL A 6 -9.37 -10.30 -4.09
N ALA A 7 -10.03 -9.31 -3.46
CA ALA A 7 -9.49 -7.96 -3.31
C ALA A 7 -8.18 -7.94 -2.51
N LEU A 8 -8.06 -8.73 -1.44
CA LEU A 8 -6.83 -8.90 -0.67
C LEU A 8 -5.69 -9.47 -1.54
N THR A 9 -5.99 -10.50 -2.32
CA THR A 9 -5.01 -11.12 -3.23
C THR A 9 -4.51 -10.12 -4.27
N LEU A 10 -5.43 -9.36 -4.88
CA LEU A 10 -5.10 -8.32 -5.84
C LEU A 10 -4.32 -7.16 -5.20
N ALA A 11 -4.66 -6.76 -3.97
CA ALA A 11 -3.93 -5.74 -3.23
C ALA A 11 -2.49 -6.21 -2.90
N ALA A 12 -2.31 -7.47 -2.53
CA ALA A 12 -0.98 -8.05 -2.32
C ALA A 12 -0.15 -8.08 -3.63
N LEU A 13 -0.77 -8.44 -4.76
CA LEU A 13 -0.11 -8.37 -6.07
C LEU A 13 0.22 -6.93 -6.47
N LEU A 14 -0.67 -5.97 -6.17
CA LEU A 14 -0.38 -4.54 -6.35
C LEU A 14 0.81 -4.09 -5.49
N GLN A 15 0.97 -4.62 -4.28
CA GLN A 15 2.14 -4.36 -3.44
C GLN A 15 3.44 -4.90 -4.07
N VAL A 16 3.39 -6.08 -4.70
CA VAL A 16 4.52 -6.61 -5.48
C VAL A 16 4.87 -5.69 -6.65
N ILE A 17 3.86 -5.16 -7.35
CA ILE A 17 4.09 -4.17 -8.42
C ILE A 17 4.72 -2.89 -7.84
N GLN A 18 4.24 -2.38 -6.71
CA GLN A 18 4.83 -1.20 -6.07
C GLN A 18 6.28 -1.42 -5.63
N PHE A 19 6.61 -2.63 -5.18
CA PHE A 19 7.99 -2.99 -4.88
C PHE A 19 8.87 -2.84 -6.14
N ALA A 20 8.43 -3.37 -7.29
CA ALA A 20 9.15 -3.21 -8.54
C ALA A 20 9.24 -1.74 -8.99
N LEU A 21 8.13 -0.99 -8.90
CA LEU A 21 8.05 0.43 -9.27
C LEU A 21 9.03 1.29 -8.47
N MET A 22 9.25 0.98 -7.19
CA MET A 22 10.23 1.67 -6.36
C MET A 22 11.65 1.14 -6.59
N ALA A 23 11.81 -0.19 -6.56
CA ALA A 23 13.13 -0.81 -6.54
C ALA A 23 13.90 -0.62 -7.85
N ILE A 24 13.24 -0.68 -9.02
CA ILE A 24 13.92 -0.55 -10.32
C ILE A 24 14.54 0.85 -10.47
N PRO A 25 13.80 1.98 -10.34
CA PRO A 25 14.40 3.31 -10.37
C PRO A 25 15.44 3.53 -9.26
N ALA A 26 15.20 3.05 -8.04
CA ALA A 26 16.18 3.18 -6.95
C ALA A 26 17.52 2.50 -7.26
N ASN A 27 17.49 1.33 -7.90
CA ASN A 27 18.71 0.65 -8.36
C ASN A 27 19.41 1.38 -9.51
N ILE A 28 18.65 2.00 -10.42
CA ILE A 28 19.20 2.80 -11.52
C ILE A 28 19.87 4.08 -10.96
N GLU A 29 19.22 4.76 -10.03
CA GLU A 29 19.69 6.04 -9.46
C GLU A 29 20.89 5.88 -8.52
N LEU A 30 20.86 4.87 -7.64
CA LEU A 30 21.87 4.72 -6.58
C LEU A 30 22.94 3.68 -6.92
N GLY A 31 22.69 2.83 -7.91
CA GLY A 31 23.50 1.67 -8.24
C GLY A 31 23.32 0.50 -7.24
N PRO A 32 23.49 -0.75 -7.70
CA PRO A 32 23.29 -1.95 -6.88
C PRO A 32 24.24 -2.01 -5.67
N GLY A 33 25.44 -1.41 -5.77
CA GLY A 33 26.39 -1.37 -4.66
C GLY A 33 25.86 -0.64 -3.42
N LYS A 34 25.00 0.37 -3.58
CA LYS A 34 24.34 1.05 -2.45
C LYS A 34 23.08 0.32 -2.02
N THR A 35 22.21 -0.05 -2.95
CA THR A 35 20.91 -0.65 -2.62
C THR A 35 21.03 -2.05 -2.01
N MET A 36 22.07 -2.82 -2.35
CA MET A 36 22.32 -4.17 -1.82
C MET A 36 23.25 -4.19 -0.60
N SER A 37 23.76 -3.04 -0.17
CA SER A 37 24.63 -2.93 1.01
C SER A 37 23.84 -3.10 2.32
N ALA A 38 24.54 -3.09 3.46
CA ALA A 38 23.93 -3.06 4.80
C ALA A 38 23.09 -1.80 5.12
N ARG A 39 23.17 -0.76 4.27
CA ARG A 39 22.39 0.49 4.38
C ARG A 39 22.59 1.31 5.66
N ASP A 40 23.68 1.07 6.40
CA ASP A 40 24.02 1.86 7.58
C ASP A 40 24.14 3.35 7.25
N ARG A 41 23.43 4.20 8.02
CA ARG A 41 23.40 5.65 7.78
C ARG A 41 24.78 6.29 7.89
N SER A 42 25.60 5.85 8.84
CA SER A 42 26.97 6.33 9.04
C SER A 42 27.87 6.06 7.84
N ARG A 43 27.68 4.93 7.16
CA ARG A 43 28.43 4.55 5.95
C ARG A 43 27.90 5.25 4.70
N LEU A 44 26.60 5.48 4.62
CA LEU A 44 25.93 6.08 3.46
C LEU A 44 25.88 7.61 3.49
N GLY A 45 26.20 8.25 4.62
CA GLY A 45 26.08 9.70 4.81
C GLY A 45 24.63 10.20 4.89
N GLY A 46 23.68 9.32 5.24
CA GLY A 46 22.25 9.62 5.24
C GLY A 46 21.39 8.38 5.06
N SER A 47 20.07 8.54 4.87
CA SER A 47 19.23 7.43 4.44
C SER A 47 19.34 7.22 2.93
N LEU A 48 18.94 6.04 2.43
CA LEU A 48 18.81 5.84 0.98
C LEU A 48 17.73 6.75 0.38
N GLU A 49 16.65 7.01 1.14
CA GLU A 49 15.53 7.83 0.67
C GLU A 49 15.98 9.27 0.35
N ASP A 50 16.88 9.84 1.16
CA ASP A 50 17.43 11.19 0.96
C ASP A 50 18.28 11.31 -0.31
N GLN A 51 18.72 10.18 -0.87
CA GLN A 51 19.57 10.12 -2.05
C GLN A 51 18.78 9.85 -3.34
N LEU A 52 17.49 9.55 -3.24
CA LEU A 52 16.63 9.28 -4.39
C LEU A 52 16.13 10.58 -5.01
N SER A 53 15.79 10.51 -6.29
CA SER A 53 14.99 11.55 -6.92
C SER A 53 13.65 11.69 -6.20
N ASP A 54 13.09 12.89 -6.26
CA ASP A 54 11.78 13.23 -5.71
C ASP A 54 10.68 12.23 -6.06
N GLY A 55 10.65 11.76 -7.31
CA GLY A 55 9.68 10.77 -7.79
C GLY A 55 9.89 9.40 -7.14
N THR A 56 11.13 8.92 -7.12
CA THR A 56 11.46 7.60 -6.56
C THR A 56 11.32 7.57 -5.04
N ALA A 57 11.67 8.66 -4.35
CA ALA A 57 11.38 8.84 -2.92
C ALA A 57 9.87 8.85 -2.63
N ARG A 58 9.04 9.39 -3.53
CA ARG A 58 7.57 9.30 -3.41
C ARG A 58 7.04 7.89 -3.64
N LEU A 59 7.62 7.11 -4.56
CA LEU A 59 7.28 5.68 -4.72
C LEU A 59 7.66 4.86 -3.49
N TYR A 60 8.80 5.14 -2.87
CA TYR A 60 9.21 4.54 -1.60
C TYR A 60 8.17 4.78 -0.50
N ARG A 61 7.73 6.02 -0.32
CA ARG A 61 6.68 6.36 0.66
C ARG A 61 5.32 5.75 0.31
N ALA A 62 4.95 5.71 -0.97
CA ALA A 62 3.71 5.08 -1.41
C ALA A 62 3.69 3.55 -1.14
N MET A 63 4.82 2.88 -1.38
CA MET A 63 4.99 1.44 -1.10
C MET A 63 4.89 1.15 0.40
N ASN A 64 5.59 1.90 1.24
CA ASN A 64 5.54 1.72 2.69
C ASN A 64 4.14 2.00 3.26
N ASN A 65 3.46 3.03 2.75
CA ASN A 65 2.09 3.30 3.17
C ASN A 65 1.11 2.19 2.78
N HIS A 66 1.31 1.52 1.64
CA HIS A 66 0.48 0.37 1.29
C HIS A 66 0.83 -0.86 2.14
N PHE A 67 2.08 -1.08 2.55
CA PHE A 67 2.40 -2.11 3.57
C PHE A 67 1.61 -1.86 4.87
N GLU A 68 1.62 -0.63 5.39
CA GLU A 68 0.86 -0.26 6.60
C GLU A 68 -0.65 -0.51 6.44
N GLY A 69 -1.23 -0.08 5.32
CA GLY A 69 -2.65 -0.30 5.02
C GLY A 69 -3.02 -1.76 4.82
N LEU A 70 -2.15 -2.53 4.15
CA LEU A 70 -2.39 -3.92 3.78
C LEU A 70 -2.48 -4.82 5.02
N ILE A 71 -1.71 -4.51 6.08
CA ILE A 71 -1.78 -5.25 7.35
C ILE A 71 -3.20 -5.20 7.93
N LEU A 72 -3.78 -3.99 8.05
CA LEU A 72 -5.13 -3.83 8.59
C LEU A 72 -6.19 -4.42 7.66
N PHE A 73 -6.04 -4.23 6.35
CA PHE A 73 -6.97 -4.77 5.36
C PHE A 73 -6.96 -6.31 5.34
N ALA A 74 -5.79 -6.93 5.48
CA ALA A 74 -5.66 -8.37 5.59
C ALA A 74 -6.40 -8.91 6.83
N ILE A 75 -6.23 -8.26 7.98
CA ILE A 75 -6.97 -8.60 9.20
C ILE A 75 -8.48 -8.51 8.94
N ALA A 76 -8.97 -7.43 8.34
CA ALA A 76 -10.39 -7.27 8.04
C ALA A 76 -10.94 -8.38 7.13
N CYS A 77 -10.23 -8.70 6.04
CA CYS A 77 -10.63 -9.77 5.13
C CYS A 77 -10.64 -11.15 5.82
N ILE A 78 -9.66 -11.42 6.68
CA ILE A 78 -9.57 -12.67 7.44
C ILE A 78 -10.73 -12.78 8.43
N VAL A 79 -11.00 -11.73 9.22
CA VAL A 79 -12.08 -11.72 10.22
C VAL A 79 -13.44 -11.91 9.55
N VAL A 80 -13.74 -11.14 8.49
CA VAL A 80 -14.98 -11.25 7.71
C VAL A 80 -15.15 -12.67 7.16
N THR A 81 -14.09 -13.22 6.54
CA THR A 81 -14.19 -14.52 5.88
C THR A 81 -14.29 -15.68 6.87
N LEU A 82 -13.47 -15.69 7.92
CA LEU A 82 -13.45 -16.79 8.89
C LEU A 82 -14.66 -16.79 9.83
N SER A 83 -15.28 -15.62 10.06
CA SER A 83 -16.53 -15.54 10.83
C SER A 83 -17.76 -15.93 10.01
N GLY A 84 -17.63 -16.13 8.69
CA GLY A 84 -18.75 -16.44 7.80
C GLY A 84 -19.69 -15.24 7.57
N GLN A 85 -19.25 -14.01 7.88
CA GLN A 85 -20.03 -12.78 7.80
C GLN A 85 -19.73 -11.95 6.54
N ALA A 86 -19.25 -12.59 5.47
CA ALA A 86 -19.04 -11.93 4.19
C ALA A 86 -20.39 -11.61 3.52
N ASP A 87 -20.60 -10.35 3.16
CA ASP A 87 -21.83 -9.88 2.54
C ASP A 87 -21.56 -8.84 1.43
N GLY A 88 -22.63 -8.24 0.87
CA GLY A 88 -22.51 -7.23 -0.17
C GLY A 88 -21.81 -5.94 0.30
N PHE A 89 -21.93 -5.59 1.58
CA PHE A 89 -21.33 -4.39 2.15
C PHE A 89 -19.82 -4.57 2.37
N THR A 90 -19.40 -5.69 2.95
CA THR A 90 -17.97 -6.02 3.11
C THR A 90 -17.29 -6.17 1.75
N ALA A 91 -17.98 -6.72 0.76
CA ALA A 91 -17.48 -6.81 -0.61
C ALA A 91 -17.25 -5.42 -1.24
N LEU A 92 -18.21 -4.50 -1.09
CA LEU A 92 -18.06 -3.12 -1.58
C LEU A 92 -16.87 -2.42 -0.91
N CYS A 93 -16.72 -2.56 0.40
CA CYS A 93 -15.60 -1.99 1.14
C CYS A 93 -14.26 -2.57 0.64
N ALA A 94 -14.19 -3.88 0.44
CA ALA A 94 -12.96 -4.51 -0.03
C ALA A 94 -12.52 -4.01 -1.41
N TRP A 95 -13.46 -3.83 -2.34
CA TRP A 95 -13.17 -3.24 -3.65
C TRP A 95 -12.84 -1.75 -3.57
N ALA A 96 -13.49 -1.00 -2.67
CA ALA A 96 -13.16 0.41 -2.42
C ALA A 96 -11.73 0.58 -1.89
N TYR A 97 -11.29 -0.30 -0.99
CA TYR A 97 -9.89 -0.34 -0.53
C TYR A 97 -8.94 -0.55 -1.71
N LEU A 98 -9.16 -1.59 -2.52
CA LEU A 98 -8.28 -1.91 -3.65
C LEU A 98 -8.19 -0.74 -4.65
N LEU A 99 -9.34 -0.18 -5.05
CA LEU A 99 -9.36 0.96 -5.98
C LEU A 99 -8.65 2.18 -5.39
N ALA A 100 -8.84 2.45 -4.08
CA ALA A 100 -8.12 3.51 -3.40
C ALA A 100 -6.60 3.30 -3.48
N ARG A 101 -6.10 2.06 -3.32
CA ARG A 101 -4.66 1.78 -3.46
C ARG A 101 -4.15 2.01 -4.87
N VAL A 102 -4.91 1.59 -5.89
CA VAL A 102 -4.55 1.82 -7.31
C VAL A 102 -4.42 3.31 -7.62
N VAL A 103 -5.36 4.14 -7.13
CA VAL A 103 -5.35 5.59 -7.36
C VAL A 103 -4.31 6.31 -6.50
N TYR A 104 -4.04 5.80 -5.30
CA TYR A 104 -3.10 6.41 -4.36
C TYR A 104 -1.66 6.46 -4.91
N ILE A 105 -1.24 5.43 -5.64
CA ILE A 105 0.12 5.34 -6.22
C ILE A 105 0.44 6.51 -7.15
N PRO A 106 -0.31 6.75 -8.25
CA PRO A 106 -0.06 7.90 -9.12
C PRO A 106 -0.32 9.22 -8.40
N ALA A 107 -1.32 9.32 -7.53
CA ALA A 107 -1.57 10.54 -6.77
C ALA A 107 -0.37 10.93 -5.88
N TYR A 108 0.29 9.94 -5.26
CA TYR A 108 1.52 10.17 -4.51
C TYR A 108 2.68 10.53 -5.44
N TYR A 109 2.91 9.75 -6.50
CA TYR A 109 4.04 9.96 -7.41
C TYR A 109 4.04 11.37 -8.04
N TYR A 110 2.88 11.84 -8.49
CA TYR A 110 2.71 13.18 -9.07
C TYR A 110 2.52 14.29 -8.02
N GLY A 111 2.55 13.96 -6.72
CA GLY A 111 2.45 14.95 -5.65
C GLY A 111 1.09 15.66 -5.59
N LEU A 112 0.00 14.99 -5.97
CA LEU A 112 -1.33 15.59 -6.06
C LEU A 112 -1.90 15.87 -4.65
N LYS A 113 -2.09 17.16 -4.35
CA LYS A 113 -2.69 17.66 -3.10
C LYS A 113 -4.07 18.27 -3.38
N PRO A 114 -5.11 17.99 -2.57
CA PRO A 114 -5.14 17.15 -1.37
C PRO A 114 -5.44 15.66 -1.64
N TRP A 115 -5.54 15.27 -2.92
CA TRP A 115 -6.10 14.00 -3.38
C TRP A 115 -5.46 12.75 -2.76
N ARG A 116 -4.14 12.78 -2.52
CA ARG A 116 -3.45 11.70 -1.78
C ARG A 116 -4.13 11.37 -0.44
N SER A 117 -4.42 12.38 0.36
CA SER A 117 -5.00 12.19 1.70
C SER A 117 -6.46 11.74 1.64
N VAL A 118 -7.23 12.28 0.69
CA VAL A 118 -8.63 11.89 0.48
C VAL A 118 -8.74 10.42 0.10
N VAL A 119 -7.96 9.98 -0.89
CA VAL A 119 -7.95 8.59 -1.35
C VAL A 119 -7.44 7.65 -0.26
N TRP A 120 -6.43 8.07 0.51
CA TRP A 120 -5.98 7.29 1.67
C TRP A 120 -7.09 7.07 2.68
N PHE A 121 -7.86 8.11 3.00
CA PHE A 121 -8.93 8.06 3.98
C PHE A 121 -10.08 7.16 3.54
N ILE A 122 -10.41 7.12 2.23
CA ILE A 122 -11.39 6.18 1.67
C ILE A 122 -10.96 4.74 1.96
N GLY A 123 -9.70 4.39 1.68
CA GLY A 123 -9.19 3.04 1.97
C GLY A 123 -9.17 2.73 3.46
N PHE A 124 -8.83 3.70 4.31
CA PHE A 124 -8.88 3.54 5.76
C PHE A 124 -10.30 3.25 6.26
N LEU A 125 -11.28 4.07 5.86
CA LEU A 125 -12.68 3.88 6.24
C LEU A 125 -13.26 2.55 5.74
N ALA A 126 -12.94 2.16 4.51
CA ALA A 126 -13.36 0.87 3.97
C ALA A 126 -12.90 -0.30 4.85
N THR A 127 -11.63 -0.31 5.23
CA THR A 127 -11.08 -1.31 6.17
C THR A 127 -11.75 -1.25 7.54
N THR A 128 -11.94 -0.06 8.10
CA THR A 128 -12.61 0.12 9.40
C THR A 128 -14.05 -0.39 9.38
N PHE A 129 -14.81 -0.09 8.32
CA PHE A 129 -16.20 -0.52 8.22
C PHE A 129 -16.34 -2.02 8.05
N MET A 130 -15.42 -2.70 7.37
CA MET A 130 -15.41 -4.17 7.34
C MET A 130 -15.26 -4.76 8.74
N LEU A 131 -14.35 -4.22 9.55
CA LEU A 131 -14.14 -4.68 10.93
C LEU A 131 -15.37 -4.41 11.81
N LEU A 132 -15.96 -3.22 11.70
CA LEU A 132 -17.16 -2.88 12.47
C LEU A 132 -18.36 -3.72 12.05
N ALA A 133 -18.52 -4.02 10.77
CA ALA A 133 -19.59 -4.88 10.27
C ALA A 133 -19.56 -6.28 10.90
N THR A 134 -18.37 -6.84 11.14
CA THR A 134 -18.24 -8.17 11.77
C THR A 134 -18.55 -8.23 13.26
N LEU A 135 -18.80 -7.09 13.90
CA LEU A 135 -19.20 -7.00 15.31
C LEU A 135 -20.73 -6.92 15.50
N LEU A 136 -21.49 -6.84 14.40
CA LEU A 136 -22.94 -6.69 14.38
C LEU A 136 -23.61 -8.00 13.96
#